data_AF-A0A950WIK0-F1
#
_entry.id   AF-A0A950WIK0-F1
#
_cell.length_a   1.000
_cell.length_b   1.000
_cell.length_c   1.000
_cell.angle_alpha   90.00
_cell.angle_beta   90.00
_cell.angle_gamma   90.00
#
_symmetry.space_group_name_H-M   'P 1'
#
loop_
_entity.id
_entity.type
_entity.pdbx_description
1 polymer ?
#
loop_
_entity_poly.entity_id
_entity_poly.type
_entity_poly.pdbx_seq_one_letter_code
_entity_poly.pdbx_strand_id
1 'polypeptide(L)'
;MSNRERAFERARELVLRHGWNSTCFQIVNPGIERWFTDDDNAVVGFVRSSGYRVVVGSPVCEETRLAAVVKAFEAEAEREDESVCYFAAETRLESLLGGDKEHNKFPLGAQPSWHPQNWAGNVTRHKSLRAQLNRARNK
;
A
#
# COMPACT_ATOMS: atom_id res chain seq x y z
N MET A 1 -3.68 22.91 14.87
CA MET A 1 -3.68 21.63 14.14
C MET A 1 -3.99 20.51 15.11
N SER A 2 -5.08 19.78 14.89
CA SER A 2 -5.44 18.60 15.66
C SER A 2 -4.43 17.46 15.47
N ASN A 3 -4.35 16.52 16.41
CA ASN A 3 -3.46 15.36 16.30
C ASN A 3 -3.75 14.54 15.03
N ARG A 4 -5.03 14.46 14.64
CA ARG A 4 -5.49 13.76 13.44
C ARG A 4 -5.00 14.40 12.14
N GLU A 5 -5.01 15.74 12.07
CA GLU A 5 -4.48 16.47 10.91
C GLU A 5 -2.98 16.28 10.76
N ARG A 6 -2.22 16.34 11.87
CA ARG A 6 -0.77 16.05 11.87
C ARG A 6 -0.46 14.64 11.39
N ALA A 7 -1.19 13.64 11.88
CA ALA A 7 -1.02 12.25 11.45
C ALA A 7 -1.35 12.08 9.95
N PHE A 8 -2.39 12.76 9.46
CA PHE A 8 -2.73 12.77 8.04
C PHE A 8 -1.60 13.37 7.18
N GLU A 9 -1.10 14.55 7.56
CA GLU A 9 -0.05 15.25 6.83
C GLU A 9 1.23 14.42 6.79
N ARG A 10 1.63 13.84 7.94
CA ARG A 10 2.83 13.00 8.03
C ARG A 10 2.71 11.74 7.19
N ALA A 11 1.58 11.05 7.27
CA ALA A 11 1.36 9.86 6.46
C ALA A 11 1.35 10.18 4.96
N ARG A 12 0.74 11.30 4.56
CA ARG A 12 0.76 11.77 3.17
C ARG A 12 2.19 12.07 2.70
N GLU A 13 3.01 12.70 3.54
CA GLU A 13 4.42 12.95 3.22
C GLU A 13 5.20 11.65 2.98
N LEU A 14 5.04 10.67 3.88
CA LEU A 14 5.70 9.37 3.76
C LEU A 14 5.25 8.63 2.49
N VAL A 15 3.96 8.67 2.17
CA VAL A 15 3.41 8.10 0.93
C VAL A 15 4.02 8.77 -0.31
N LEU A 16 4.13 10.10 -0.32
CA LEU A 16 4.72 10.80 -1.47
C LEU A 16 6.22 10.50 -1.63
N ARG A 17 6.92 10.22 -0.53
CA ARG A 17 8.37 9.96 -0.54
C ARG A 17 8.72 8.49 -0.80
N HIS A 18 7.95 7.58 -0.23
CA HIS A 18 8.28 6.15 -0.16
C HIS A 18 7.16 5.23 -0.67
N GLY A 19 6.03 5.79 -1.10
CA GLY A 19 4.90 5.02 -1.61
C GLY A 19 5.29 4.21 -2.84
N TRP A 20 5.16 2.89 -2.70
CA TRP A 20 5.48 1.94 -3.77
C TRP A 20 4.22 1.20 -4.25
N ASN A 21 3.45 0.64 -3.31
CA ASN A 21 2.24 -0.10 -3.66
C ASN A 21 1.17 0.82 -4.24
N SER A 22 0.40 0.31 -5.19
CA SER A 22 -0.78 0.96 -5.77
C SER A 22 -1.80 1.43 -4.73
N THR A 23 -1.87 0.74 -3.58
CA THR A 23 -2.80 1.01 -2.48
C THR A 23 -2.25 1.94 -1.41
N CYS A 24 -0.97 2.35 -1.47
CA CYS A 24 -0.33 3.08 -0.37
C CYS A 24 -1.05 4.39 0.01
N PHE A 25 -1.68 5.07 -0.96
CA PHE A 25 -2.43 6.31 -0.69
C PHE A 25 -3.71 6.07 0.11
N GLN A 26 -4.23 4.83 0.17
CA GLN A 26 -5.39 4.51 1.02
C GLN A 26 -5.13 4.79 2.50
N ILE A 27 -3.88 4.80 2.95
CA ILE A 27 -3.48 5.18 4.30
C ILE A 27 -4.09 6.49 4.76
N VAL A 28 -4.31 7.46 3.87
CA VAL A 28 -4.84 8.78 4.26
C VAL A 28 -6.37 8.83 4.31
N ASN A 29 -7.05 7.76 3.88
CA ASN A 29 -8.51 7.72 3.86
C ASN A 29 -9.10 7.71 5.30
N PRO A 30 -10.29 8.30 5.49
CA PRO A 30 -11.05 8.12 6.73
C PRO A 30 -11.31 6.63 7.00
N GLY A 31 -11.30 6.24 8.28
CA GLY A 31 -11.52 4.85 8.70
C GLY A 31 -10.26 3.99 8.71
N ILE A 32 -9.13 4.47 8.16
CA ILE A 32 -7.83 3.79 8.27
C ILE A 32 -7.07 4.34 9.48
N GLU A 33 -6.73 3.44 10.40
CA GLU A 33 -5.84 3.71 11.52
C GLU A 33 -4.39 3.77 11.03
N ARG A 34 -3.55 4.53 11.74
CA ARG A 34 -2.16 4.75 11.37
C ARG A 34 -1.27 4.45 12.55
N TRP A 35 -0.38 3.50 12.36
CA TRP A 35 0.72 3.24 13.26
C TRP A 35 2.00 3.84 12.66
N PHE A 36 2.75 4.57 13.47
CA PHE A 36 4.03 5.17 13.10
C PHE A 36 5.15 4.52 13.91
N THR A 37 6.33 4.39 13.31
CA THR A 37 7.53 4.07 14.09
C THR A 37 7.90 5.24 15.00
N ASP A 38 8.64 4.97 16.08
CA ASP A 38 9.06 6.01 17.06
C ASP A 38 9.82 7.19 16.42
N ASP A 39 10.50 6.97 15.30
CA ASP A 39 11.24 7.99 14.56
C ASP A 39 10.40 8.68 13.47
N ASP A 40 9.09 8.41 13.41
CA ASP A 40 8.11 8.92 12.45
C ASP A 40 8.46 8.68 10.98
N ASN A 41 9.43 7.84 10.65
CA ASN A 41 9.91 7.63 9.27
C ASN A 41 9.26 6.44 8.54
N ALA A 42 8.32 5.76 9.18
CA ALA A 42 7.51 4.74 8.57
C ALA A 42 6.06 4.84 9.07
N VAL A 43 5.12 4.41 8.23
CA VAL A 43 3.70 4.33 8.59
C VAL A 43 3.07 3.05 8.06
N VAL A 44 2.22 2.44 8.88
CA VAL A 44 1.37 1.30 8.51
C VAL A 44 -0.09 1.72 8.65
N GLY A 45 -0.85 1.62 7.56
CA GLY A 45 -2.30 1.80 7.57
C GLY A 45 -3.00 0.48 7.79
N PHE A 46 -3.95 0.45 8.72
CA PHE A 46 -4.71 -0.77 8.97
C PHE A 46 -6.12 -0.47 9.48
N VAL A 47 -6.94 -1.51 9.52
CA VAL A 47 -8.21 -1.54 10.26
C VAL A 47 -8.19 -2.73 11.21
N ARG A 48 -8.88 -2.61 12.34
CA ARG A 48 -9.08 -3.73 13.26
C ARG A 48 -10.33 -4.52 12.91
N SER A 49 -10.22 -5.84 12.90
CA SER A 49 -11.35 -6.74 12.69
C SER A 49 -11.07 -8.10 13.32
N SER A 50 -11.93 -8.53 14.26
CA SER A 50 -11.90 -9.89 14.84
C SER A 50 -10.52 -10.35 15.35
N GLY A 51 -9.78 -9.48 16.05
CA GLY A 51 -8.44 -9.79 16.56
C GLY A 51 -7.32 -9.67 15.51
N TYR A 52 -7.61 -9.09 14.33
CA TYR A 52 -6.62 -8.84 13.30
C TYR A 52 -6.44 -7.34 13.04
N ARG A 53 -5.20 -6.92 12.82
CA ARG A 53 -4.85 -5.70 12.10
C ARG A 53 -4.74 -6.02 10.62
N VAL A 54 -5.77 -5.65 9.85
CA VAL A 54 -5.78 -5.82 8.40
C VAL A 54 -5.10 -4.61 7.76
N VAL A 55 -3.87 -4.79 7.30
CA VAL A 55 -3.04 -3.75 6.69
C VAL A 55 -3.50 -3.50 5.25
N VAL A 56 -3.64 -2.22 4.89
CA VAL A 56 -3.89 -1.79 3.51
C VAL A 56 -2.57 -1.78 2.73
N GLY A 57 -2.30 -2.87 2.03
CA GLY A 57 -1.09 -3.06 1.24
C GLY A 57 0.10 -3.50 2.11
N SER A 58 1.10 -2.63 2.23
CA SER A 58 2.32 -2.88 3.01
C SER A 58 2.73 -1.62 3.76
N PRO A 59 3.68 -1.72 4.72
CA PRO A 59 4.28 -0.55 5.33
C PRO A 59 4.83 0.43 4.28
N VAL A 60 4.67 1.72 4.55
CA VAL A 60 5.23 2.82 3.74
C VAL A 60 6.48 3.32 4.45
N CYS A 61 7.63 2.96 3.88
CA CYS A 61 8.95 3.28 4.41
C CYS A 61 10.02 3.11 3.32
N GLU A 62 11.25 3.52 3.62
CA GLU A 62 12.43 3.16 2.82
C GLU A 62 12.55 1.63 2.65
N GLU A 63 13.08 1.18 1.50
CA GLU A 63 13.21 -0.24 1.17
C GLU A 63 14.06 -1.03 2.13
N THR A 64 15.21 -0.49 2.48
CA THR A 64 16.15 -1.11 3.43
C THR A 64 15.53 -1.30 4.82
N ARG A 65 14.49 -0.53 5.16
CA ARG A 65 13.83 -0.55 6.46
C ARG A 65 12.62 -1.48 6.53
N LEU A 66 12.13 -1.98 5.40
CA LEU A 66 10.86 -2.71 5.35
C LEU A 66 10.82 -3.89 6.33
N ALA A 67 11.90 -4.68 6.39
CA ALA A 67 12.01 -5.81 7.31
C ALA A 67 11.87 -5.41 8.79
N ALA A 68 12.55 -4.33 9.18
CA ALA A 68 12.50 -3.85 10.56
C ALA A 68 11.12 -3.29 10.92
N VAL A 69 10.47 -2.60 9.98
CA VAL A 69 9.14 -2.01 10.19
C VAL A 69 8.07 -3.09 10.31
N VAL A 70 8.10 -4.12 9.44
CA VAL A 70 7.21 -5.29 9.52
C VAL A 70 7.31 -5.94 10.90
N LYS A 71 8.54 -6.26 11.33
CA LYS A 71 8.79 -6.92 12.62
C LYS A 71 8.32 -6.07 13.80
N ALA A 72 8.58 -4.76 13.78
CA ALA A 72 8.17 -3.87 14.86
C ALA A 72 6.64 -3.74 14.96
N PHE A 73 5.96 -3.66 13.82
CA PHE A 73 4.50 -3.59 13.77
C PHE A 73 3.85 -4.89 14.25
N GLU A 74 4.36 -6.04 13.82
CA GLU A 74 3.87 -7.36 14.24
C GLU A 74 4.08 -7.60 15.72
N ALA A 75 5.25 -7.24 16.26
CA ALA A 75 5.52 -7.32 17.70
C ALA A 75 4.61 -6.40 18.53
N GLU A 76 4.21 -5.24 17.99
CA GLU A 76 3.20 -4.42 18.67
C GLU A 76 1.80 -5.03 18.60
N ALA A 77 1.40 -5.60 17.46
CA ALA A 77 0.12 -6.29 17.35
C ALA A 77 0.05 -7.46 18.34
N GLU A 78 1.10 -8.26 18.44
CA GLU A 78 1.19 -9.38 19.37
C GLU A 78 1.07 -8.94 20.84
N ARG A 79 1.68 -7.81 21.22
CA ARG A 79 1.53 -7.24 22.58
C ARG A 79 0.09 -6.83 22.91
N GLU A 80 -0.72 -6.57 21.90
CA GLU A 80 -2.14 -6.22 22.03
C GLU A 80 -3.05 -7.44 21.80
N ASP A 81 -2.49 -8.66 21.79
CA ASP A 81 -3.18 -9.93 21.50
C ASP A 81 -3.86 -9.95 20.11
N GLU A 82 -3.29 -9.22 19.14
CA GLU A 82 -3.76 -9.12 17.76
C GLU A 82 -2.80 -9.80 16.76
N SER A 83 -3.36 -10.40 15.71
CA SER A 83 -2.59 -10.92 14.56
C SER A 83 -2.53 -9.91 13.41
N VAL A 84 -1.54 -10.02 12.52
CA VAL A 84 -1.41 -9.14 11.35
C VAL A 84 -1.80 -9.86 10.07
N CYS A 85 -2.59 -9.19 9.23
CA CYS A 85 -2.94 -9.66 7.90
C CYS A 85 -2.65 -8.56 6.87
N TYR A 86 -1.70 -8.80 5.96
CA TYR A 86 -1.41 -7.87 4.88
C TYR A 86 -2.32 -8.13 3.68
N PHE A 87 -3.25 -7.20 3.43
CA PHE A 87 -4.21 -7.33 2.35
C PHE A 87 -3.76 -6.52 1.13
N ALA A 88 -3.81 -7.13 -0.06
CA ALA A 88 -3.31 -6.54 -1.30
C ALA A 88 -1.85 -6.05 -1.20
N ALA A 89 -1.03 -6.78 -0.44
CA ALA A 89 0.41 -6.59 -0.42
C ALA A 89 1.02 -6.98 -1.78
N GLU A 90 1.94 -6.14 -2.26
CA GLU A 90 2.60 -6.35 -3.55
C GLU A 90 4.01 -6.95 -3.37
N THR A 91 4.69 -7.15 -4.49
CA THR A 91 5.90 -7.97 -4.64
C THR A 91 7.02 -7.64 -3.65
N ARG A 92 7.15 -6.38 -3.21
CA ARG A 92 8.23 -5.99 -2.29
C ARG A 92 8.07 -6.63 -0.91
N LEU A 93 6.85 -6.64 -0.35
CA LEU A 93 6.58 -7.32 0.91
C LEU A 93 6.53 -8.84 0.70
N GLU A 94 5.95 -9.30 -0.42
CA GLU A 94 5.90 -10.72 -0.76
C GLU A 94 7.30 -11.36 -0.80
N SER A 95 8.25 -10.67 -1.45
CA SER A 95 9.65 -11.11 -1.60
C SER A 95 10.37 -11.13 -0.26
N LEU A 96 10.17 -10.09 0.56
CA LEU A 96 10.73 -10.02 1.92
C LEU A 96 10.28 -11.22 2.76
N LEU A 97 8.98 -11.53 2.74
CA LEU A 97 8.41 -12.65 3.48
C LEU A 97 8.65 -14.00 2.77
N GLY A 98 9.34 -14.01 1.62
CA GLY A 98 9.45 -15.11 0.64
C GLY A 98 9.81 -16.47 1.23
N GLY A 99 10.71 -16.48 2.20
CA GLY A 99 11.22 -17.68 2.86
C GLY A 99 10.73 -17.87 4.30
N ASP A 100 9.80 -17.03 4.76
CA ASP A 100 9.30 -17.10 6.13
C ASP A 100 8.27 -18.23 6.28
N LYS A 101 8.34 -18.95 7.40
CA LYS A 101 7.36 -19.98 7.78
C LYS A 101 6.21 -19.42 8.62
N GLU A 102 6.34 -18.18 9.08
CA GLU A 102 5.35 -17.53 9.95
C GLU A 102 4.18 -16.93 9.16
N HIS A 103 4.36 -16.62 7.87
CA HIS A 103 3.31 -16.04 7.02
C HIS A 103 2.76 -17.02 5.99
N ASN A 104 1.43 -17.20 6.01
CA ASN A 104 0.71 -17.83 4.92
C ASN A 104 0.41 -16.81 3.81
N LYS A 105 0.61 -17.20 2.55
CA LYS A 105 0.41 -16.33 1.38
C LYS A 105 -0.54 -16.95 0.39
N PHE A 106 -1.44 -16.14 -0.13
CA PHE A 106 -2.42 -16.55 -1.13
C PHE A 106 -2.51 -15.49 -2.24
N PRO A 107 -2.38 -15.86 -3.52
CA PRO A 107 -2.58 -14.91 -4.61
C PRO A 107 -4.05 -14.52 -4.67
N LEU A 108 -4.34 -13.23 -4.51
CA LEU A 108 -5.70 -12.69 -4.62
C LEU A 108 -6.08 -12.37 -6.07
N GLY A 109 -5.09 -12.03 -6.91
CA GLY A 109 -5.30 -11.65 -8.30
C GLY A 109 -4.12 -10.87 -8.88
N ALA A 110 -4.34 -10.23 -10.02
CA ALA A 110 -3.36 -9.38 -10.69
C ALA A 110 -3.93 -7.97 -10.92
N GLN A 111 -3.07 -6.96 -10.84
CA GLN A 111 -3.44 -5.58 -11.11
C GLN A 111 -3.06 -5.20 -12.55
N PRO A 112 -3.97 -4.57 -13.32
CA PRO A 112 -3.62 -4.05 -14.62
C PRO A 112 -2.71 -2.83 -14.46
N SER A 113 -1.50 -2.91 -14.98
CA SER A 113 -0.56 -1.79 -15.03
C SER A 113 -0.23 -1.42 -16.47
N TRP A 114 0.10 -0.15 -16.70
CA TRP A 114 0.67 0.32 -17.95
C TRP A 114 1.84 1.25 -17.67
N HIS A 115 2.73 1.39 -18.65
CA HIS A 115 3.76 2.43 -18.63
C HIS A 115 3.21 3.68 -19.32
N PRO A 116 3.05 4.82 -18.61
CA PRO A 116 2.52 6.05 -19.20
C PRO A 116 3.31 6.52 -20.43
N GLN A 117 4.63 6.29 -20.45
CA GLN A 117 5.51 6.62 -21.57
C GLN A 117 5.10 5.90 -22.87
N ASN A 118 4.51 4.70 -22.75
CA ASN A 118 4.08 3.90 -23.89
C ASN A 118 2.65 4.24 -24.35
N TRP A 119 1.95 5.16 -23.68
CA TRP A 119 0.53 5.44 -23.91
C TRP A 119 0.22 5.79 -25.35
N ALA A 120 0.98 6.70 -25.97
CA ALA A 120 0.78 7.11 -27.35
C ALA A 120 0.92 5.92 -28.34
N GLY A 121 1.88 5.04 -28.09
CA GLY A 121 2.08 3.81 -28.85
C GLY A 121 0.91 2.84 -28.67
N ASN A 122 0.46 2.64 -27.43
CA ASN A 122 -0.67 1.77 -27.10
C ASN A 122 -1.95 2.21 -27.80
N VAL A 123 -2.26 3.51 -27.77
CA VAL A 123 -3.42 4.07 -28.49
C VAL A 123 -3.30 3.83 -29.99
N THR A 124 -2.15 4.11 -30.60
CA THR A 124 -1.92 3.92 -32.04
C THR A 124 -2.05 2.46 -32.45
N ARG A 125 -1.66 1.52 -31.58
CA ARG A 125 -1.74 0.08 -31.86
C ARG A 125 -3.16 -0.47 -31.75
N HIS A 126 -3.95 -0.04 -30.77
CA HIS A 126 -5.25 -0.65 -30.47
C HIS A 126 -6.45 0.13 -31.04
N LYS A 127 -7.16 -0.48 -32.00
CA LYS A 127 -8.33 0.12 -32.67
C LYS A 127 -9.43 0.53 -31.69
N SER A 128 -9.66 -0.26 -30.64
CA SER A 128 -10.66 0.01 -29.60
C SER A 128 -10.36 1.29 -28.82
N LEU A 129 -9.10 1.50 -28.42
CA LEU A 129 -8.66 2.70 -27.70
C LEU A 129 -8.82 3.96 -28.56
N ARG A 130 -8.41 3.91 -29.84
CA ARG A 130 -8.63 5.04 -30.77
C ARG A 130 -10.10 5.38 -30.93
N ALA A 131 -10.95 4.35 -31.08
CA ALA A 131 -12.38 4.54 -31.20
C ALA A 131 -12.98 5.20 -29.94
N GLN A 132 -12.55 4.80 -28.73
CA GLN A 132 -12.98 5.42 -27.48
C GLN A 132 -12.56 6.90 -27.40
N LEU A 133 -11.32 7.23 -27.74
CA LEU A 133 -10.84 8.62 -27.73
C LEU A 133 -11.57 9.50 -28.75
N ASN A 134 -11.79 9.00 -29.97
CA ASN A 134 -12.53 9.74 -30.99
C ASN A 134 -13.98 9.98 -30.56
N ARG A 135 -14.65 8.99 -29.95
CA ARG A 135 -15.98 9.17 -29.37
C ARG A 135 -16.01 10.22 -28.27
N ALA A 136 -15.01 10.24 -27.39
CA ALA A 136 -14.91 11.21 -26.32
C ALA A 136 -14.69 12.65 -26.82
N ARG A 137 -13.96 12.83 -27.94
CA ARG A 137 -13.73 14.14 -28.56
C ARG A 137 -14.93 14.72 -29.30
N ASN A 138 -15.82 13.85 -29.78
CA ASN A 138 -17.01 14.22 -30.55
C ASN A 138 -18.28 14.27 -29.68
N LYS A 139 -18.13 14.20 -28.36
CA LYS A 139 -19.17 14.48 -27.36
C LYS A 139 -18.91 15.86 -26.78
#